data_AF-A0A0Q8DBD4-F1
#
_entry.id   AF-A0A0Q8DBD4-F1
#
_cell.length_a   1.000
_cell.length_b   1.000
_cell.length_c   1.000
_cell.angle_alpha   90.00
_cell.angle_beta   90.00
_cell.angle_gamma   90.00
#
_symmetry.space_group_name_H-M   'P 1'
#
loop_
_entity.id
_entity.type
_entity.pdbx_description
1 polymer ?
#
loop_
_entity_poly.entity_id
_entity_poly.type
_entity_poly.pdbx_seq_one_letter_code
_entity_poly.pdbx_strand_id
1 'polypeptide(L)'
;MFEHLLDQVGSRHGLNPDQARRLLGAWLDRIFDPARGGTAGFVQAFRAQGLEPLATSWIAPGPNRPLTADQLERVFGEAEIAALARALELPAVAVASASAAILPEAVDALSEDGRWRGGRAASGESRGPGPDEHGLHTPPIDDAPRPEPPALESIAPQPIRDTAPGPLPSEPAPLYRANDGPPLPSAKSFARRALPWLLIAALLIALALLLRV
;
A
#
# COMPACT_ATOMS: atom_id res chain seq x y z
N MET A 1 17.22 12.01 5.07
CA MET A 1 15.85 12.36 5.48
C MET A 1 15.33 11.34 6.48
N PHE A 2 15.27 10.05 6.14
CA PHE A 2 14.80 9.00 7.06
C PHE A 2 15.66 8.83 8.34
N GLU A 3 16.99 8.87 8.24
CA GLU A 3 17.87 8.80 9.42
C GLU A 3 17.62 9.92 10.45
N HIS A 4 17.28 11.13 9.98
CA HIS A 4 16.94 12.24 10.87
C HIS A 4 15.59 12.02 11.57
N LEU A 5 14.66 11.34 10.90
CA LEU A 5 13.39 10.94 11.52
C LEU A 5 13.65 9.90 12.61
N LEU A 6 14.47 8.89 12.36
CA LEU A 6 14.83 7.90 13.39
C LEU A 6 15.50 8.56 14.60
N ASP A 7 16.39 9.52 14.35
CA ASP A 7 17.05 10.31 15.40
C ASP A 7 16.05 11.16 16.22
N GLN A 8 15.16 11.89 15.54
CA GLN A 8 14.14 12.72 16.17
C GLN A 8 13.09 11.89 16.92
N VAL A 9 12.65 10.77 16.34
CA VAL A 9 11.69 9.85 16.94
C VAL A 9 12.30 9.07 18.10
N GLY A 10 13.58 8.69 17.99
CA GLY A 10 14.30 8.07 19.08
C GLY A 10 14.42 9.02 20.27
N SER A 11 14.93 10.23 20.02
CA SER A 11 15.15 11.24 21.05
C SER A 11 13.88 11.62 21.80
N ARG A 12 12.74 11.77 21.12
CA ARG A 12 11.46 12.12 21.79
C ARG A 12 10.89 10.99 22.65
N HIS A 13 11.25 9.74 22.36
CA HIS A 13 10.75 8.55 23.06
C HIS A 13 11.79 7.94 24.01
N GLY A 14 12.91 8.63 24.24
CA GLY A 14 13.98 8.19 25.13
C GLY A 14 14.81 7.01 24.58
N LEU A 15 14.82 6.82 23.27
CA LEU A 15 15.59 5.78 22.58
C LEU A 15 16.84 6.38 21.97
N ASN A 16 17.96 5.67 22.05
CA ASN A 16 19.14 6.04 21.29
C ASN A 16 18.97 5.69 19.79
N PRO A 17 19.76 6.29 18.87
CA PRO A 17 19.63 6.05 17.44
C PRO A 17 19.79 4.58 17.05
N ASP A 18 20.65 3.84 17.74
CA ASP A 18 20.88 2.42 17.47
C ASP A 18 19.69 1.54 17.91
N GLN A 19 19.04 1.88 19.01
CA GLN A 19 17.80 1.24 19.48
C GLN A 19 16.66 1.51 18.50
N ALA A 20 16.54 2.74 17.99
CA ALA A 20 15.55 3.05 16.96
C ALA A 20 15.77 2.23 15.68
N ARG A 21 17.03 2.06 15.24
CA ARG A 21 17.38 1.20 14.09
C ARG A 21 17.09 -0.27 14.35
N ARG A 22 17.42 -0.79 15.54
CA ARG A 22 17.14 -2.18 15.93
C ARG A 22 15.64 -2.45 16.01
N LEU A 23 14.87 -1.49 16.56
CA LEU A 23 13.42 -1.56 16.61
C LEU A 23 12.82 -1.62 15.21
N LEU A 24 13.26 -0.73 14.32
CA LEU A 24 12.87 -0.78 12.91
C LEU A 24 13.22 -2.12 12.29
N GLY A 25 14.46 -2.60 12.46
CA GLY A 25 14.89 -3.90 11.94
C GLY A 25 13.98 -5.04 12.39
N ALA A 26 13.65 -5.10 13.69
CA ALA A 26 12.77 -6.13 14.23
C ALA A 26 11.34 -6.09 13.65
N TRP A 27 10.82 -4.90 13.35
CA TRP A 27 9.55 -4.76 12.64
C TRP A 27 9.65 -5.17 11.18
N LEU A 28 10.72 -4.78 10.47
CA LEU A 28 10.92 -5.16 9.08
C LEU A 28 11.04 -6.67 8.94
N ASP A 29 11.82 -7.32 9.81
CA ASP A 29 11.92 -8.78 9.85
C ASP A 29 10.55 -9.42 10.00
N ARG A 30 9.68 -8.86 10.84
CA ARG A 30 8.31 -9.37 11.04
C ARG A 30 7.38 -9.11 9.86
N ILE A 31 7.47 -7.93 9.24
CA ILE A 31 6.66 -7.53 8.08
C ILE A 31 7.02 -8.37 6.86
N PHE A 32 8.30 -8.70 6.68
CA PHE A 32 8.78 -9.47 5.53
C PHE A 32 8.92 -10.97 5.82
N ASP A 33 8.61 -11.41 7.03
CA ASP A 33 8.65 -12.82 7.39
C ASP A 33 7.64 -13.63 6.54
N PRO A 34 8.10 -14.54 5.66
CA PRO A 34 7.21 -15.36 4.86
C PRO A 34 6.31 -16.26 5.74
N ALA A 35 6.75 -16.65 6.94
CA ALA A 35 5.93 -17.45 7.86
C ALA A 35 4.72 -16.68 8.39
N ARG A 36 4.74 -15.35 8.32
CA ARG A 36 3.64 -14.45 8.74
C ARG A 36 2.83 -13.92 7.55
N GLY A 37 3.06 -14.45 6.36
CA GLY A 37 2.42 -14.00 5.12
C GLY A 37 3.09 -12.77 4.48
N GLY A 38 4.28 -12.39 4.95
CA GLY A 38 5.02 -11.23 4.45
C GLY A 38 4.19 -9.95 4.44
N THR A 39 4.43 -9.09 3.44
CA THR A 39 3.76 -7.79 3.31
C THR A 39 2.24 -7.92 3.16
N ALA A 40 1.76 -8.99 2.53
CA ALA A 40 0.34 -9.27 2.40
C ALA A 40 -0.30 -9.59 3.77
N GLY A 41 0.39 -10.39 4.60
CA GLY A 41 -0.02 -10.70 5.97
C GLY A 41 -0.05 -9.46 6.86
N PHE A 42 0.92 -8.56 6.69
CA PHE A 42 0.93 -7.26 7.38
C PHE A 42 -0.31 -6.43 7.07
N VAL A 43 -0.64 -6.22 5.79
CA VAL A 43 -1.84 -5.46 5.41
C VAL A 43 -3.12 -6.14 5.90
N GLN A 44 -3.16 -7.48 5.86
CA GLN A 44 -4.29 -8.26 6.39
C GLN A 44 -4.48 -8.08 7.90
N ALA A 45 -3.40 -7.94 8.68
CA ALA A 45 -3.50 -7.68 10.12
C ALA A 45 -4.21 -6.35 10.41
N PHE A 46 -3.91 -5.30 9.64
CA PHE A 46 -4.62 -4.02 9.74
C PHE A 46 -6.08 -4.13 9.26
N ARG A 47 -6.33 -4.86 8.17
CA ARG A 47 -7.69 -5.11 7.67
C ARG A 47 -8.57 -5.81 8.70
N ALA A 48 -8.03 -6.82 9.40
CA ALA A 48 -8.76 -7.56 10.43
C ALA A 48 -9.28 -6.68 11.58
N GLN A 49 -8.61 -5.54 11.83
CA GLN A 49 -9.01 -4.56 12.85
C GLN A 49 -9.84 -3.39 12.29
N GLY A 50 -10.24 -3.44 11.01
CA GLY A 50 -10.91 -2.32 10.35
C GLY A 50 -10.01 -1.11 10.09
N LEU A 51 -8.68 -1.29 10.18
CA LEU A 51 -7.66 -0.26 9.97
C LEU A 51 -7.02 -0.35 8.58
N GLU A 52 -7.66 -1.02 7.61
CA GLU A 52 -7.18 -1.08 6.22
C GLU A 52 -6.88 0.31 5.60
N PRO A 53 -7.72 1.34 5.77
CA PRO A 53 -7.43 2.67 5.20
C PRO A 53 -6.15 3.31 5.76
N LEU A 54 -5.70 2.87 6.94
CA LEU A 54 -4.47 3.33 7.57
C LEU A 54 -3.26 2.70 6.85
N ALA A 55 -3.22 1.37 6.75
CA ALA A 55 -2.15 0.65 6.06
C ALA A 55 -2.07 1.01 4.56
N THR A 56 -3.22 1.15 3.88
CA THR A 56 -3.27 1.57 2.48
C THR A 56 -2.74 2.98 2.28
N SER A 57 -2.89 3.89 3.26
CA SER A 57 -2.36 5.26 3.15
C SER A 57 -0.84 5.34 3.08
N TRP A 58 -0.14 4.30 3.57
CA TRP A 58 1.32 4.21 3.54
C TRP A 58 1.84 3.56 2.25
N ILE A 59 0.98 2.84 1.53
CA ILE A 59 1.34 2.18 0.27
C ILE A 59 0.94 3.07 -0.92
N ALA A 60 -0.20 3.77 -0.78
CA ALA A 60 -0.73 4.67 -1.77
C ALA A 60 0.04 6.00 -1.78
N PRO A 61 0.14 6.68 -2.93
CA PRO A 61 0.72 8.01 -2.99
C PRO A 61 -0.13 8.99 -2.16
N GLY A 62 0.49 9.71 -1.23
CA GLY A 62 -0.22 10.67 -0.39
C GLY A 62 0.52 11.00 0.91
N PRO A 63 -0.12 11.73 1.83
CA PRO A 63 0.35 11.84 3.20
C PRO A 63 0.07 10.54 3.97
N ASN A 64 1.07 10.05 4.71
CA ASN A 64 0.91 8.94 5.62
C ASN A 64 -0.06 9.31 6.75
N ARG A 65 -1.07 8.47 6.99
CA ARG A 65 -1.92 8.65 8.17
C ARG A 65 -1.15 8.21 9.42
N PRO A 66 -1.25 8.95 10.54
CA PRO A 66 -0.55 8.61 11.76
C PRO A 66 -1.14 7.33 12.39
N LEU A 67 -0.26 6.47 12.88
CA LEU A 67 -0.61 5.31 13.71
C LEU A 67 -0.45 5.69 15.18
N THR A 68 -1.38 5.25 16.04
CA THR A 68 -1.24 5.39 17.50
C THR A 68 -0.74 4.10 18.15
N ALA A 69 -0.20 4.20 19.37
CA ALA A 69 0.22 3.03 20.15
C ALA A 69 -0.96 2.06 20.38
N ASP A 70 -2.14 2.55 20.76
CA ASP A 70 -3.34 1.73 20.95
C ASP A 70 -3.80 1.04 19.65
N GLN A 71 -3.66 1.70 18.50
CA GLN A 71 -3.98 1.09 17.20
C GLN A 71 -2.99 -0.03 16.86
N LEU A 72 -1.70 0.19 17.15
CA LEU A 72 -0.66 -0.82 16.95
C LEU A 72 -0.90 -2.04 17.86
N GLU A 73 -1.23 -1.80 19.13
CA GLU A 73 -1.59 -2.84 20.10
C GLU A 73 -2.83 -3.62 19.69
N ARG A 74 -3.84 -2.97 19.11
CA ARG A 74 -5.01 -3.69 18.57
C ARG A 74 -4.67 -4.59 17.38
N VAL A 75 -3.69 -4.23 16.56
CA VAL A 75 -3.31 -5.00 15.38
C VAL A 75 -2.40 -6.18 15.72
N PHE A 76 -1.36 -5.95 16.53
CA PHE A 76 -0.34 -6.95 16.81
C PHE A 76 -0.48 -7.60 18.19
N GLY A 77 -1.27 -7.01 19.09
CA GLY A 77 -1.43 -7.45 20.47
C GLY A 77 -0.30 -6.98 21.38
N GLU A 78 -0.61 -6.86 22.67
CA GLU A 78 0.38 -6.51 23.70
C GLU A 78 1.51 -7.55 23.79
N ALA A 79 1.23 -8.82 23.53
CA ALA A 79 2.21 -9.90 23.61
C ALA A 79 3.37 -9.71 22.61
N GLU A 80 3.06 -9.25 21.40
CA GLU A 80 4.07 -8.98 20.36
C GLU A 80 4.94 -7.77 20.73
N ILE A 81 4.31 -6.70 21.22
CA ILE A 81 5.04 -5.51 21.69
C ILE A 81 5.92 -5.87 22.89
N ALA A 82 5.42 -6.68 23.82
CA ALA A 82 6.18 -7.16 24.97
C ALA A 82 7.37 -8.05 24.55
N ALA A 83 7.21 -8.86 23.51
CA ALA A 83 8.31 -9.66 22.96
C ALA A 83 9.42 -8.77 22.38
N LEU A 84 9.06 -7.74 21.61
CA LEU A 84 10.01 -6.75 21.10
C LEU A 84 10.67 -5.95 22.22
N ALA A 85 9.89 -5.53 23.21
CA ALA A 85 10.39 -4.82 24.38
C ALA A 85 11.45 -5.61 25.15
N ARG A 86 11.22 -6.92 25.35
CA ARG A 86 12.20 -7.81 25.97
C ARG A 86 13.44 -8.00 25.12
N ALA A 87 13.27 -8.22 23.81
CA ALA A 87 14.39 -8.43 22.89
C ALA A 87 15.30 -7.20 22.76
N LEU A 88 14.73 -6.01 22.90
CA LEU A 88 15.44 -4.74 22.76
C LEU A 88 15.85 -4.12 24.11
N GLU A 89 15.48 -4.75 25.23
CA GLU A 89 15.67 -4.25 26.60
C GLU A 89 15.07 -2.84 26.79
N LEU A 90 13.86 -2.64 26.25
CA LEU A 90 13.15 -1.37 26.24
C LEU A 90 11.82 -1.44 27.01
N PRO A 91 11.30 -0.30 27.51
CA PRO A 91 9.95 -0.25 28.05
C PRO A 91 8.92 -0.53 26.95
N ALA A 92 7.91 -1.37 27.21
CA ALA A 92 6.86 -1.68 26.25
C ALA A 92 6.13 -0.43 25.71
N VAL A 93 5.86 0.54 26.58
CA VAL A 93 5.24 1.83 26.19
C VAL A 93 6.12 2.62 25.21
N ALA A 94 7.43 2.62 25.41
CA ALA A 94 8.38 3.30 24.51
C ALA A 94 8.46 2.57 23.16
N VAL A 95 8.46 1.24 23.18
CA VAL A 95 8.39 0.42 21.97
C VAL A 95 7.10 0.70 21.20
N ALA A 96 5.93 0.64 21.84
CA ALA A 96 4.65 0.90 21.18
C ALA A 96 4.61 2.30 20.54
N SER A 97 5.01 3.33 21.30
CA SER A 97 4.98 4.73 20.86
C SER A 97 5.98 5.03 19.75
N ALA A 98 7.20 4.48 19.83
CA ALA A 98 8.22 4.65 18.79
C ALA A 98 7.89 3.84 17.54
N SER A 99 7.33 2.65 17.69
CA SER A 99 6.90 1.82 16.57
C SER A 99 5.78 2.48 15.78
N ALA A 100 4.75 3.00 16.48
CA ALA A 100 3.64 3.71 15.88
C ALA A 100 4.10 4.95 15.08
N ALA A 101 5.21 5.54 15.50
CA ALA A 101 5.82 6.66 14.83
C ALA A 101 6.68 6.33 13.60
N ILE A 102 7.41 5.21 13.65
CA ILE A 102 8.40 4.86 12.62
C ILE A 102 7.74 4.05 11.50
N LEU A 103 6.80 3.17 11.83
CA LEU A 103 6.20 2.22 10.90
C LEU A 103 5.56 2.86 9.66
N PRO A 104 4.73 3.92 9.76
CA PRO A 104 4.12 4.56 8.58
C PRO A 104 5.16 5.00 7.55
N GLU A 105 6.22 5.66 8.02
CA GLU A 105 7.29 6.20 7.20
C GLU A 105 8.19 5.10 6.64
N ALA A 106 8.45 4.05 7.43
CA ALA A 106 9.22 2.90 6.98
C ALA A 106 8.49 2.13 5.87
N VAL A 107 7.19 1.91 6.02
CA VAL A 107 6.35 1.23 5.03
C VAL A 107 6.26 2.05 3.74
N ASP A 108 6.06 3.37 3.82
CA ASP A 108 6.06 4.27 2.66
C ASP A 108 7.41 4.27 1.93
N ALA A 109 8.52 4.35 2.69
CA ALA A 109 9.86 4.32 2.11
C ALA A 109 10.17 3.01 1.36
N LEU A 110 9.58 1.89 1.80
CA LEU A 110 9.77 0.57 1.19
C LEU A 110 8.77 0.27 0.07
N SER A 111 7.71 1.07 -0.04
CA SER A 111 6.66 0.97 -1.06
C SER A 111 7.00 1.77 -2.33
N GLU A 112 8.22 1.63 -2.86
CA GLU A 112 8.60 2.30 -4.13
C GLU A 112 7.73 1.77 -5.30
N ASP A 113 7.02 2.67 -5.99
CA ASP A 113 5.99 2.44 -7.03
C ASP A 113 4.60 1.94 -6.56
N GLY A 114 4.28 2.00 -5.27
CA GLY A 114 3.03 1.41 -4.76
C GLY A 114 3.00 -0.13 -4.93
N ARG A 115 4.18 -0.73 -5.09
CA ARG A 115 4.41 -2.17 -5.23
C ARG A 115 5.57 -2.57 -4.33
N TRP A 116 5.27 -3.41 -3.35
CA TRP A 116 6.29 -4.08 -2.55
C TRP A 116 7.17 -4.94 -3.47
N ARG A 117 8.42 -4.56 -3.70
CA ARG A 117 9.41 -5.44 -4.34
C ARG A 117 9.84 -6.53 -3.36
N GLY A 118 8.96 -7.49 -3.15
CA GLY A 118 9.17 -8.69 -2.31
C GLY A 118 8.53 -9.96 -2.89
N GLY A 119 7.92 -9.88 -4.07
CA GLY A 119 7.47 -11.03 -4.84
C GLY A 119 8.15 -11.00 -6.20
N ARG A 120 9.31 -11.65 -6.33
CA ARG A 120 9.71 -12.17 -7.63
C ARG A 120 8.63 -13.17 -8.02
N ALA A 121 7.68 -12.75 -8.85
CA ALA A 121 6.98 -13.67 -9.73
C ALA A 121 8.03 -14.23 -10.69
N ALA A 122 8.76 -15.22 -10.19
CA ALA A 122 9.41 -16.22 -10.99
C ALA A 122 8.32 -17.02 -11.70
N SER A 123 7.82 -16.45 -12.79
CA SER A 123 7.32 -17.19 -13.95
C SER A 123 8.14 -16.61 -15.10
N GLY A 124 9.40 -17.01 -15.30
CA GLY A 124 9.65 -18.33 -15.85
C GLY A 124 8.89 -18.41 -17.17
N GLU A 125 9.26 -17.60 -18.16
CA GLU A 125 9.94 -18.14 -19.34
C GLU A 125 9.59 -19.61 -19.56
N SER A 126 8.42 -19.86 -20.13
CA SER A 126 8.18 -21.08 -20.90
C SER A 126 8.06 -20.69 -22.36
N ARG A 127 9.21 -20.32 -22.93
CA ARG A 127 9.46 -20.45 -24.37
C ARG A 127 9.45 -21.95 -24.70
N GLY A 128 8.25 -22.50 -24.88
CA GLY A 128 8.07 -23.87 -25.38
C GLY A 128 8.24 -23.91 -26.89
N PRO A 129 9.01 -24.85 -27.45
CA PRO A 129 9.16 -25.02 -28.89
C PRO A 129 7.89 -25.66 -29.47
N GLY A 130 7.55 -25.34 -30.73
CA GLY A 130 6.69 -26.24 -31.52
C GLY A 130 7.33 -27.63 -31.57
N PRO A 131 6.54 -28.70 -31.46
CA PRO A 131 5.97 -29.27 -32.67
C PRO A 131 4.51 -29.73 -32.49
N ASP A 132 3.75 -29.61 -33.57
CA ASP A 132 2.99 -30.67 -34.22
C ASP A 132 2.21 -31.68 -33.32
N GLU A 133 0.88 -31.69 -33.55
CA GLU A 133 -0.02 -32.84 -33.76
C GLU A 133 -0.31 -33.90 -32.66
N HIS A 134 -1.58 -34.02 -32.26
CA HIS A 134 -2.50 -35.14 -32.57
C HIS A 134 -3.73 -35.22 -31.62
N GLY A 135 -4.91 -35.47 -32.19
CA GLY A 135 -5.90 -36.37 -31.58
C GLY A 135 -7.06 -35.76 -30.78
N LEU A 136 -8.26 -35.90 -31.33
CA LEU A 136 -9.58 -35.78 -30.69
C LEU A 136 -9.64 -36.30 -29.23
N HIS A 137 -10.13 -35.46 -28.32
CA HIS A 137 -10.95 -35.93 -27.19
C HIS A 137 -11.91 -34.83 -26.70
N THR A 138 -13.10 -34.78 -27.30
CA THR A 138 -14.27 -34.14 -26.69
C THR A 138 -14.73 -34.99 -25.50
N PRO A 139 -14.79 -34.46 -24.26
CA PRO A 139 -15.48 -35.17 -23.19
C PRO A 139 -17.00 -35.20 -23.47
N PRO A 140 -17.72 -36.26 -23.07
CA PRO A 140 -19.17 -36.31 -23.19
C PRO A 140 -19.80 -35.25 -22.27
N ILE A 141 -20.64 -34.40 -22.86
CA ILE A 141 -21.48 -33.45 -22.12
C ILE A 141 -22.62 -34.27 -21.51
N ASP A 142 -22.58 -34.44 -20.20
CA ASP A 142 -23.64 -35.04 -19.40
C ASP A 142 -24.83 -34.07 -19.30
N ASP A 143 -26.02 -34.63 -19.38
CA ASP A 143 -27.33 -33.97 -19.42
C ASP A 143 -27.62 -33.29 -18.07
N ALA A 144 -27.33 -31.99 -17.96
CA ALA A 144 -27.82 -31.15 -16.87
C ALA A 144 -28.86 -30.16 -17.42
N PRO A 145 -30.10 -30.13 -16.89
CA PRO A 145 -31.09 -29.14 -17.31
C PRO A 145 -30.59 -27.73 -16.97
N ARG A 146 -30.46 -26.91 -18.01
CA ARG A 146 -30.19 -25.47 -17.90
C ARG A 146 -31.30 -24.83 -17.05
N PRO A 147 -31.00 -24.09 -15.97
CA PRO A 147 -32.03 -23.31 -15.29
C PRO A 147 -32.52 -22.25 -16.28
N GLU A 148 -33.84 -22.25 -16.56
CA GLU A 148 -34.45 -21.20 -17.36
C GLU A 148 -34.24 -19.86 -16.65
N PRO A 149 -33.86 -18.79 -17.39
CA PRO A 149 -33.84 -17.46 -16.80
C PRO A 149 -35.25 -17.13 -16.29
N PRO A 150 -35.42 -16.48 -15.12
CA PRO A 150 -36.73 -16.02 -14.72
C PRO A 150 -37.27 -15.12 -15.84
N ALA A 151 -38.51 -15.41 -16.25
CA ALA A 151 -39.23 -14.63 -17.23
C ALA A 151 -39.03 -13.14 -16.94
N LEU A 152 -38.63 -12.39 -17.96
CA LEU A 152 -38.62 -10.94 -17.90
C LEU A 152 -40.06 -10.50 -17.65
N GLU A 153 -40.39 -10.31 -16.37
CA GLU A 153 -41.64 -9.70 -15.93
C GLU A 153 -41.79 -8.43 -16.76
N SER A 154 -42.78 -8.45 -17.65
CA SER A 154 -43.11 -7.37 -18.56
C SER A 154 -43.33 -6.11 -17.72
N ILE A 155 -42.31 -5.26 -17.62
CA ILE A 155 -42.41 -3.94 -17.00
C ILE A 155 -43.41 -3.16 -17.85
N ALA A 156 -44.66 -3.16 -17.42
CA ALA A 156 -45.69 -2.33 -17.97
C ALA A 156 -45.23 -0.86 -17.89
N PRO A 157 -45.41 -0.05 -18.94
CA PRO A 157 -45.12 1.36 -18.87
C PRO A 157 -46.01 1.98 -17.78
N GLN A 158 -45.40 2.36 -16.67
CA GLN A 158 -46.08 3.15 -15.65
C GLN A 158 -46.55 4.46 -16.28
N PRO A 159 -47.81 4.88 -16.09
CA PRO A 159 -48.27 6.17 -16.60
C PRO A 159 -47.48 7.28 -15.92
N ILE A 160 -46.73 8.03 -16.72
CA ILE A 160 -46.02 9.24 -16.29
C ILE A 160 -47.09 10.18 -15.74
N ARG A 161 -47.12 10.35 -14.41
CA ARG A 161 -47.94 11.40 -13.79
C ARG A 161 -47.36 12.72 -14.24
N ASP A 162 -48.08 13.37 -15.13
CA ASP A 162 -47.87 14.72 -15.61
C ASP A 162 -47.90 15.68 -14.40
N THR A 163 -46.75 15.84 -13.77
CA THR A 163 -46.53 16.86 -12.76
C THR A 163 -45.81 17.96 -13.52
N ALA A 164 -46.58 18.96 -13.94
CA ALA A 164 -46.05 20.15 -14.57
C ALA A 164 -44.82 20.65 -13.79
N PRO A 165 -43.70 21.00 -14.47
CA PRO A 165 -42.55 21.53 -13.78
C PRO A 165 -42.98 22.84 -13.10
N GLY A 166 -42.89 22.88 -11.76
CA GLY A 166 -43.07 24.11 -11.00
C GLY A 166 -42.09 25.19 -11.48
N PRO A 167 -42.40 26.49 -11.29
CA PRO A 167 -41.53 27.56 -11.72
C PRO A 167 -40.13 27.37 -11.10
N LEU A 168 -39.11 27.42 -11.95
CA LEU A 168 -37.71 27.33 -11.53
C LEU A 168 -37.43 28.42 -10.48
N PRO A 169 -36.80 28.09 -9.33
CA PRO A 169 -36.32 29.11 -8.42
C PRO A 169 -35.32 30.00 -9.17
N SER A 170 -35.59 31.31 -9.18
CA SER A 170 -34.71 32.33 -9.78
C SER A 170 -33.52 32.65 -8.88
N GLU A 171 -32.84 31.62 -8.37
CA GLU A 171 -31.55 31.81 -7.71
C GLU A 171 -30.45 31.77 -8.79
N PRO A 172 -29.61 32.81 -8.91
CA PRO A 172 -28.41 32.70 -9.72
C PRO A 172 -27.56 31.61 -9.07
N ALA A 173 -27.34 30.50 -9.80
CA ALA A 173 -26.41 29.47 -9.40
C ALA A 173 -25.10 30.14 -8.93
N PRO A 174 -24.56 29.79 -7.75
CA PRO A 174 -23.32 30.39 -7.28
C PRO A 174 -22.29 30.18 -8.38
N LEU A 175 -21.81 31.29 -8.95
CA LEU A 175 -20.74 31.24 -9.94
C LEU A 175 -19.59 30.52 -9.27
N TYR A 176 -19.29 29.32 -9.77
CA TYR A 176 -18.16 28.54 -9.34
C TYR A 176 -16.93 29.43 -9.54
N ARG A 177 -16.44 30.03 -8.44
CA ARG A 177 -15.28 30.91 -8.49
C ARG A 177 -14.12 30.02 -8.90
N ALA A 178 -13.52 30.29 -10.05
CA ALA A 178 -12.43 29.50 -10.62
C ALA A 178 -11.17 29.37 -9.73
N ASN A 179 -11.20 29.91 -8.50
CA ASN A 179 -10.15 29.84 -7.51
C ASN A 179 -10.42 28.85 -6.36
N ASP A 180 -11.61 28.24 -6.29
CA ASP A 180 -11.99 27.24 -5.29
C ASP A 180 -11.93 25.81 -5.89
N GLY A 181 -10.91 25.55 -6.73
CA GLY A 181 -10.60 24.18 -7.13
C GLY A 181 -10.09 23.37 -5.93
N PRO A 182 -10.34 22.04 -5.85
CA PRO A 182 -9.64 21.21 -4.89
C PRO A 182 -8.13 21.46 -5.06
N PRO A 183 -7.35 21.53 -3.96
CA PRO A 183 -5.92 21.73 -4.08
C PRO A 183 -5.39 20.70 -5.06
N LEU A 184 -4.79 21.19 -6.16
CA LEU A 184 -4.16 20.32 -7.15
C LEU A 184 -3.26 19.35 -6.37
N PRO A 185 -3.24 18.05 -6.72
CA PRO A 185 -2.32 17.12 -6.10
C PRO A 185 -0.92 17.73 -6.25
N SER A 186 -0.35 18.13 -5.12
CA SER A 186 0.96 18.74 -5.09
C SER A 186 1.90 17.70 -5.64
N ALA A 187 2.32 17.88 -6.90
CA ALA A 187 3.31 17.05 -7.55
C ALA A 187 4.60 17.26 -6.76
N LYS A 188 4.80 16.43 -5.73
CA LYS A 188 6.02 16.41 -4.93
C LYS A 188 7.17 16.09 -5.89
N SER A 189 7.83 17.16 -6.31
CA SER A 189 9.09 17.29 -7.04
C SER A 189 9.78 15.95 -7.32
N PHE A 190 9.56 15.41 -8.52
CA PHE A 190 10.35 14.34 -9.12
C PHE A 190 11.86 14.70 -9.19
N ALA A 191 12.20 15.99 -9.17
CA ALA A 191 13.56 16.48 -9.37
C ALA A 191 14.54 16.19 -8.21
N ARG A 192 14.05 15.93 -6.98
CA ARG A 192 14.94 15.65 -5.83
C ARG A 192 15.22 14.16 -5.61
N ARG A 193 14.54 13.26 -6.34
CA ARG A 193 14.70 11.80 -6.23
C ARG A 193 15.61 11.18 -7.30
N ALA A 194 15.95 11.90 -8.37
CA ALA A 194 16.86 11.41 -9.42
C ALA A 194 18.33 11.87 -9.25
N LEU A 195 18.61 12.91 -8.47
CA LEU A 195 19.97 13.48 -8.37
C LEU A 195 21.05 12.47 -7.89
N PRO A 196 20.83 11.65 -6.85
CA PRO A 196 21.84 10.67 -6.45
C PRO A 196 21.98 9.51 -7.46
N TRP A 197 20.87 9.09 -8.09
CA TRP A 197 20.89 8.03 -9.12
C TRP A 197 21.55 8.48 -10.42
N LEU A 198 21.37 9.74 -10.83
CA LEU A 198 22.06 10.31 -11.99
C LEU A 198 23.56 10.48 -11.72
N LEU A 199 23.97 10.81 -10.49
CA LEU A 199 25.38 10.84 -10.10
C LEU A 199 26.00 9.43 -10.11
N ILE A 200 25.29 8.42 -9.61
CA ILE A 200 25.75 7.03 -9.65
C ILE A 200 25.82 6.51 -11.09
N ALA A 201 24.78 6.77 -11.91
CA ALA A 201 24.79 6.38 -13.32
C ALA A 201 25.91 7.09 -14.11
N ALA A 202 26.13 8.38 -13.87
CA ALA A 202 27.23 9.12 -14.49
C ALA A 202 28.61 8.61 -14.04
N LEU A 203 28.77 8.26 -12.76
CA LEU A 203 30.00 7.67 -12.23
C LEU A 203 30.28 6.29 -12.82
N LEU A 204 29.27 5.44 -12.99
CA LEU A 204 29.41 4.12 -13.62
C LEU A 204 29.76 4.21 -15.11
N ILE A 205 29.16 5.17 -15.84
CA ILE A 205 29.48 5.42 -17.24
C ILE A 205 30.93 5.93 -17.39
N ALA A 206 31.36 6.86 -16.54
CA ALA A 206 32.74 7.35 -16.53
C ALA A 206 33.75 6.24 -16.20
N LEU A 207 33.43 5.38 -15.23
CA LEU A 207 34.27 4.23 -14.84
C LEU A 207 34.36 3.20 -15.98
N ALA A 208 33.26 2.92 -16.68
CA ALA A 208 33.24 2.00 -17.82
C ALA A 208 34.03 2.50 -19.03
N LEU A 209 34.09 3.82 -19.26
CA LEU A 209 34.93 4.42 -20.31
C LEU A 209 36.42 4.37 -19.96
N LEU A 210 36.77 4.48 -18.68
CA LEU A 210 38.16 4.41 -18.21
C LEU A 210 38.75 2.98 -18.28
N LEU A 211 37.89 1.96 -18.17
CA LEU A 211 38.25 0.54 -18.29
C LEU A 211 38.34 0.05 -19.75
N ARG A 212 38.02 0.91 -20.73
CA ARG A 212 38.00 0.58 -22.17
C ARG A 212 39.20 1.14 -22.93
N VAL A 213 40.15 1.78 -22.24
CA VAL A 213 41.48 2.18 -22.73
C VAL A 213 42.50 1.17 -22.25
#